data_AF-A0A0X2NR24-F1
#
_entry.id   AF-A0A0X2NR24-F1
#
_cell.length_a   1.000
_cell.length_b   1.000
_cell.length_c   1.000
_cell.angle_alpha   90.00
_cell.angle_beta   90.00
_cell.angle_gamma   90.00
#
_symmetry.space_group_name_H-M   'P 1'
#
loop_
_entity.id
_entity.type
_entity.pdbx_description
1 polymer ?
#
loop_
_entity_poly.entity_id
_entity_poly.type
_entity_poly.pdbx_seq_one_letter_code
_entity_poly.pdbx_strand_id
1 'polypeptide(L)'
;MKTGESRSSPLYPHHTRGTMKAMSNDNKGTLILLRHGQSQWNASNQFTGWVDVDLTDQGRAEGANAGKLIADAGLEPGILYTSLLRRAITTAHLALDAADRLWIPVIRDWRLNERHYGALQGLDKAETKEKYGNDQFMAWRRSYDTPPPELEDDSEYSQAGDPRYAGIENPPRTECLLDVVKRFVPYFTVEILPRLESGETVMVAAHGNSLRALVKHLDNISDEDIAGLNIPTGIPLVYRFAADGSVTNPGGEYLDPAAAEAGAAAVAAQGGK
;
A
#
# COMPACT_ATOMS: atom_id res chain seq x y z
N MET A 1 -13.49 -26.52 72.52
CA MET A 1 -14.19 -25.29 72.10
C MET A 1 -14.48 -25.39 70.61
N LYS A 2 -15.78 -25.32 70.25
CA LYS A 2 -16.43 -25.21 68.91
C LYS A 2 -16.17 -26.35 67.90
N THR A 3 -17.07 -27.31 67.59
CA THR A 3 -18.47 -27.35 67.07
C THR A 3 -18.63 -27.13 65.56
N GLY A 4 -19.24 -28.12 64.89
CA GLY A 4 -20.08 -28.02 63.67
C GLY A 4 -19.37 -28.11 62.33
N GLU A 5 -19.89 -28.69 61.25
CA GLU A 5 -21.15 -29.40 60.95
C GLU A 5 -20.94 -30.10 59.59
N SER A 6 -21.56 -31.28 59.41
CA SER A 6 -21.76 -31.93 58.12
C SER A 6 -22.89 -31.23 57.34
N ARG A 7 -22.72 -31.02 56.03
CA ARG A 7 -23.87 -30.94 55.10
C ARG A 7 -23.56 -31.55 53.74
N SER A 8 -24.46 -32.44 53.37
CA SER A 8 -24.66 -33.15 52.11
C SER A 8 -25.27 -32.26 51.00
N SER A 9 -24.82 -32.47 49.75
CA SER A 9 -25.58 -32.46 48.47
C SER A 9 -26.30 -31.17 48.02
N PRO A 10 -26.36 -30.84 46.70
CA PRO A 10 -26.98 -31.73 45.73
C PRO A 10 -26.30 -31.88 44.36
N LEU A 11 -26.61 -33.05 43.78
CA LEU A 11 -26.55 -33.37 42.36
C LEU A 11 -27.55 -32.54 41.53
N TYR A 12 -27.21 -32.43 40.23
CA TYR A 12 -28.04 -32.22 39.02
C TYR A 12 -28.21 -30.78 38.46
N PRO A 13 -28.40 -30.59 37.12
CA PRO A 13 -28.72 -31.60 36.10
C PRO A 13 -27.87 -31.63 34.82
N HIS A 14 -28.01 -32.75 34.09
CA HIS A 14 -27.72 -32.90 32.67
C HIS A 14 -28.75 -32.18 31.78
N HIS A 15 -28.32 -31.93 30.53
CA HIS A 15 -29.07 -31.50 29.34
C HIS A 15 -29.36 -29.99 29.29
N THR A 16 -28.91 -29.27 28.26
CA THR A 16 -29.57 -29.39 26.95
C THR A 16 -28.66 -29.00 25.77
N ARG A 17 -28.92 -29.68 24.65
CA ARG A 17 -28.60 -29.36 23.26
C ARG A 17 -28.13 -27.93 22.96
N GLY A 18 -27.02 -27.87 22.24
CA GLY A 18 -26.97 -27.20 20.94
C GLY A 18 -27.44 -25.75 20.91
N THR A 19 -26.49 -24.85 21.04
CA THR A 19 -26.43 -23.75 20.08
C THR A 19 -25.08 -23.86 19.39
N MET A 20 -25.07 -24.56 18.24
CA MET A 20 -24.17 -24.11 17.18
C MET A 20 -24.60 -22.67 16.95
N LYS A 21 -23.86 -21.74 17.56
CA LYS A 21 -23.86 -20.35 17.14
C LYS A 21 -23.59 -20.45 15.65
N ALA A 22 -24.61 -20.18 14.83
CA ALA A 22 -24.42 -20.06 13.40
C ALA A 22 -23.21 -19.13 13.26
N MET A 23 -22.08 -19.68 12.81
CA MET A 23 -20.95 -18.86 12.42
C MET A 23 -21.49 -18.03 11.27
N SER A 24 -21.88 -16.79 11.56
CA SER A 24 -22.15 -15.82 10.53
C SER A 24 -20.88 -15.76 9.70
N ASN A 25 -20.99 -16.22 8.46
CA ASN A 25 -19.91 -16.39 7.50
C ASN A 25 -19.43 -15.03 6.95
N ASP A 26 -19.46 -13.99 7.77
CA ASP A 26 -19.20 -12.59 7.42
C ASP A 26 -17.94 -12.08 8.13
N ASN A 27 -16.94 -12.94 8.36
CA ASN A 27 -15.64 -12.45 8.79
C ASN A 27 -14.95 -11.78 7.59
N LYS A 28 -15.26 -10.50 7.38
CA LYS A 28 -14.83 -9.74 6.20
C LYS A 28 -13.57 -8.94 6.53
N GLY A 29 -12.43 -9.43 6.06
CA GLY A 29 -11.18 -8.68 6.11
C GLY A 29 -11.30 -7.35 5.37
N THR A 30 -10.57 -6.34 5.82
CA THR A 30 -10.58 -5.01 5.19
C THR A 30 -9.16 -4.56 4.92
N LEU A 31 -8.89 -4.21 3.67
CA LEU A 31 -7.60 -3.69 3.23
C LEU A 31 -7.76 -2.23 2.85
N ILE A 32 -7.01 -1.35 3.51
CA ILE A 32 -6.97 0.08 3.23
C ILE A 32 -5.66 0.37 2.51
N LEU A 33 -5.72 0.64 1.21
CA LEU A 33 -4.58 1.06 0.42
C LEU A 33 -4.48 2.59 0.44
N LEU A 34 -3.30 3.12 0.76
CA LEU A 34 -3.03 4.55 0.76
C LEU A 34 -1.75 4.85 0.00
N ARG A 35 -1.88 5.51 -1.15
CA ARG A 35 -0.71 6.10 -1.82
C ARG A 35 -0.24 7.30 -1.01
N HIS A 36 1.07 7.42 -0.82
CA HIS A 36 1.67 8.59 -0.18
C HIS A 36 1.17 9.92 -0.79
N GLY A 37 1.16 10.98 0.03
CA GLY A 37 0.84 12.33 -0.45
C GLY A 37 1.90 12.88 -1.41
N GLN A 38 1.66 14.03 -2.03
CA GLN A 38 2.59 14.66 -2.97
C GLN A 38 4.01 14.78 -2.38
N SER A 39 5.01 14.24 -3.08
CA SER A 39 6.42 14.42 -2.73
C SER A 39 7.05 15.65 -3.38
N GLN A 40 8.19 16.10 -2.85
CA GLN A 40 8.98 17.18 -3.46
C GLN A 40 9.24 16.93 -4.95
N TRP A 41 9.61 15.70 -5.33
CA TRP A 41 9.89 15.34 -6.72
C TRP A 41 8.64 15.06 -7.56
N ASN A 42 7.47 14.85 -6.93
CA ASN A 42 6.22 14.91 -7.68
C ASN A 42 5.91 16.35 -8.08
N ALA A 43 6.13 17.31 -7.17
CA ALA A 43 5.89 18.73 -7.42
C ALA A 43 6.87 19.30 -8.46
N SER A 44 8.14 18.89 -8.45
CA SER A 44 9.15 19.30 -9.44
C SER A 44 9.19 18.41 -10.69
N ASN A 45 8.21 17.52 -10.89
CA ASN A 45 8.08 16.68 -12.10
C ASN A 45 9.26 15.72 -12.38
N GLN A 46 10.03 15.35 -11.36
CA GLN A 46 11.16 14.42 -11.48
C GLN A 46 10.74 12.94 -11.34
N PHE A 47 11.52 12.04 -11.92
CA PHE A 47 11.47 10.60 -11.63
C PHE A 47 12.11 10.32 -10.27
N THR A 48 11.37 9.70 -9.34
CA THR A 48 11.83 9.49 -7.96
C THR A 48 12.40 8.09 -7.74
N GLY A 49 11.58 7.06 -7.93
CA GLY A 49 11.96 5.70 -7.62
C GLY A 49 12.32 5.51 -6.16
N TRP A 50 13.49 4.93 -5.91
CA TRP A 50 13.94 4.62 -4.56
C TRP A 50 14.67 5.77 -3.87
N VAL A 51 14.89 6.90 -4.57
CA VAL A 51 15.39 8.11 -3.93
C VAL A 51 14.44 8.54 -2.81
N ASP A 52 14.99 8.70 -1.63
CA ASP A 52 14.25 8.94 -0.41
C ASP A 52 13.94 10.44 -0.27
N VAL A 53 12.99 10.95 -1.04
CA VAL A 53 12.56 12.36 -0.97
C VAL A 53 11.44 12.57 0.04
N ASP A 54 11.33 13.79 0.57
CA ASP A 54 10.30 14.14 1.55
C ASP A 54 8.96 14.52 0.88
N LEU A 55 7.91 14.61 1.70
CA LEU A 55 6.61 15.19 1.34
C LEU A 55 6.71 16.71 1.22
N THR A 56 5.85 17.29 0.39
CA THR A 56 5.53 18.73 0.46
C THR A 56 4.55 19.00 1.60
N ASP A 57 4.32 20.27 1.94
CA ASP A 57 3.26 20.65 2.88
C ASP A 57 1.87 20.17 2.39
N GLN A 58 1.63 20.24 1.08
CA GLN A 58 0.44 19.65 0.46
C GLN A 58 0.38 18.14 0.73
N GLY A 59 1.46 17.39 0.50
CA GLY A 59 1.49 15.95 0.74
C GLY A 59 1.29 15.57 2.20
N ARG A 60 1.74 16.40 3.14
CA ARG A 60 1.47 16.23 4.58
C ARG A 60 -0.01 16.45 4.90
N ALA A 61 -0.62 17.49 4.34
CA ALA A 61 -2.05 17.75 4.49
C ALA A 61 -2.90 16.62 3.90
N GLU A 62 -2.52 16.09 2.73
CA GLU A 62 -3.14 14.91 2.11
C GLU A 62 -3.09 13.69 3.04
N GLY A 63 -1.94 13.41 3.67
CA GLY A 63 -1.81 12.32 4.65
C GLY A 63 -2.71 12.49 5.88
N ALA A 64 -2.77 13.69 6.44
CA ALA A 64 -3.66 13.98 7.57
C ALA A 64 -5.15 13.86 7.16
N ASN A 65 -5.51 14.30 5.95
CA ASN A 65 -6.86 14.16 5.42
C ASN A 65 -7.25 12.69 5.22
N ALA A 66 -6.33 11.86 4.74
CA ALA A 66 -6.54 10.42 4.60
C ALA A 66 -6.94 9.77 5.94
N GLY A 67 -6.30 10.16 7.03
CA GLY A 67 -6.66 9.70 8.38
C GLY A 67 -8.06 10.10 8.82
N LYS A 68 -8.47 11.34 8.52
CA LYS A 68 -9.84 11.81 8.78
C LYS A 68 -10.87 11.00 8.00
N LEU A 69 -10.64 10.77 6.71
CA LEU A 69 -11.51 9.94 5.87
C LEU A 69 -11.64 8.51 6.41
N ILE A 70 -10.54 7.91 6.87
CA ILE A 70 -10.54 6.58 7.49
C ILE A 70 -11.40 6.57 8.76
N ALA A 71 -11.22 7.57 9.65
CA ALA A 71 -12.00 7.68 10.89
C ALA A 71 -13.48 7.94 10.64
N ASP A 72 -13.81 8.86 9.72
CA ASP A 72 -15.20 9.21 9.35
C ASP A 72 -15.94 8.02 8.74
N ALA A 73 -15.22 7.14 8.02
CA ALA A 73 -15.75 5.89 7.48
C ALA A 73 -15.89 4.77 8.54
N GLY A 74 -15.52 5.03 9.80
CA GLY A 74 -15.55 4.04 10.88
C GLY A 74 -14.56 2.89 10.68
N LEU A 75 -13.48 3.11 9.93
CA LEU A 75 -12.46 2.11 9.65
C LEU A 75 -11.37 2.15 10.72
N GLU A 76 -11.05 0.99 11.26
CA GLU A 76 -10.17 0.86 12.42
C GLU A 76 -8.98 -0.05 12.09
N PRO A 77 -7.92 0.47 11.42
CA PRO A 77 -6.75 -0.35 11.10
C PRO A 77 -6.12 -0.90 12.38
N GLY A 78 -5.89 -2.22 12.40
CA GLY A 78 -5.23 -2.92 13.50
C GLY A 78 -3.73 -3.13 13.28
N ILE A 79 -3.27 -2.97 12.04
CA ILE A 79 -1.86 -3.07 11.65
C ILE A 79 -1.57 -2.23 10.40
N LEU A 80 -0.38 -1.64 10.35
CA LEU A 80 0.13 -0.90 9.20
C LEU A 80 1.30 -1.65 8.55
N TYR A 81 1.26 -1.78 7.23
CA TYR A 81 2.40 -2.10 6.39
C TYR A 81 2.82 -0.87 5.58
N THR A 82 4.11 -0.59 5.52
CA THR A 82 4.63 0.48 4.66
C THR A 82 6.00 0.12 4.07
N SER A 83 6.44 0.94 3.12
CA SER A 83 7.76 0.82 2.50
C SER A 83 8.90 1.29 3.41
N LEU A 84 10.13 1.25 2.92
CA LEU A 84 11.29 1.86 3.58
C LEU A 84 11.50 3.35 3.23
N LEU A 85 10.58 3.97 2.48
CA LEU A 85 10.74 5.33 1.95
C LEU A 85 9.94 6.35 2.76
N ARG A 86 10.58 7.45 3.17
CA ARG A 86 10.07 8.42 4.15
C ARG A 86 8.73 9.01 3.77
N ARG A 87 8.48 9.27 2.49
CA ARG A 87 7.21 9.83 2.01
C ARG A 87 6.00 8.94 2.35
N ALA A 88 6.14 7.63 2.23
CA ALA A 88 5.07 6.69 2.60
C ALA A 88 4.97 6.53 4.13
N ILE A 89 6.12 6.44 4.81
CA ILE A 89 6.18 6.34 6.28
C ILE A 89 5.52 7.56 6.94
N THR A 90 5.88 8.77 6.51
CA THR A 90 5.33 10.03 7.02
C THR A 90 3.85 10.17 6.69
N THR A 91 3.43 9.79 5.47
CA THR A 91 1.99 9.80 5.12
C THR A 91 1.21 8.90 6.07
N ALA A 92 1.71 7.68 6.29
CA ALA A 92 1.06 6.71 7.17
C ALA A 92 1.00 7.20 8.63
N HIS A 93 2.08 7.80 9.11
CA HIS A 93 2.13 8.39 10.45
C HIS A 93 1.07 9.48 10.64
N LEU A 94 0.96 10.42 9.69
CA LEU A 94 -0.02 11.50 9.74
C LEU A 94 -1.47 10.98 9.63
N ALA A 95 -1.69 9.95 8.81
CA ALA A 95 -3.00 9.32 8.69
C ALA A 95 -3.39 8.59 9.98
N LEU A 96 -2.48 7.84 10.60
CA LEU A 96 -2.74 7.14 11.85
C LEU A 96 -2.92 8.11 13.03
N ASP A 97 -2.21 9.23 13.06
CA ASP A 97 -2.40 10.29 14.06
C ASP A 97 -3.79 10.91 13.95
N ALA A 98 -4.20 11.31 12.74
CA ALA A 98 -5.54 11.86 12.52
C ALA A 98 -6.68 10.85 12.75
N ALA A 99 -6.41 9.54 12.66
CA ALA A 99 -7.36 8.47 12.93
C ALA A 99 -7.31 7.93 14.38
N ASP A 100 -6.49 8.52 15.26
CA ASP A 100 -6.26 8.06 16.64
C ASP A 100 -5.81 6.57 16.76
N ARG A 101 -4.88 6.18 15.88
CA ARG A 101 -4.37 4.81 15.74
C ARG A 101 -2.84 4.72 15.73
N LEU A 102 -2.11 5.72 16.23
CA LEU A 102 -0.63 5.73 16.24
C LEU A 102 0.02 4.55 16.95
N TRP A 103 -0.67 3.92 17.89
CA TRP A 103 -0.15 2.85 18.74
C TRP A 103 -0.15 1.46 18.07
N ILE A 104 -0.77 1.32 16.90
CA ILE A 104 -0.87 0.02 16.23
C ILE A 104 0.52 -0.48 15.76
N PRO A 105 0.72 -1.79 15.62
CA PRO A 105 1.95 -2.33 15.04
C PRO A 105 2.21 -1.81 13.62
N VAL A 106 3.49 -1.54 13.34
CA VAL A 106 3.96 -1.07 12.02
C VAL A 106 5.04 -2.00 11.50
N ILE A 107 4.82 -2.59 10.32
CA ILE A 107 5.80 -3.40 9.60
C ILE A 107 6.30 -2.61 8.38
N ARG A 108 7.63 -2.57 8.21
CA ARG A 108 8.27 -1.89 7.09
C ARG A 108 9.06 -2.90 6.27
N ASP A 109 8.81 -2.95 4.97
CA ASP A 109 9.50 -3.87 4.07
C ASP A 109 9.79 -3.21 2.72
N TRP A 110 10.97 -3.49 2.17
CA TRP A 110 11.42 -2.93 0.90
C TRP A 110 10.54 -3.39 -0.27
N ARG A 111 9.86 -4.54 -0.16
CA ARG A 111 8.96 -5.06 -1.17
C ARG A 111 7.74 -4.16 -1.40
N LEU A 112 7.49 -3.20 -0.52
CA LEU A 112 6.46 -2.17 -0.68
C LEU A 112 6.99 -0.88 -1.33
N ASN A 113 8.31 -0.74 -1.55
CA ASN A 113 8.91 0.42 -2.20
C ASN A 113 8.30 0.70 -3.58
N GLU A 114 8.42 1.96 -4.04
CA GLU A 114 8.12 2.37 -5.41
C GLU A 114 8.91 1.52 -6.43
N ARG A 115 8.53 1.54 -7.70
CA ARG A 115 9.37 1.03 -8.79
C ARG A 115 10.73 1.74 -8.81
N HIS A 116 11.84 0.99 -8.83
CA HIS A 116 13.17 1.56 -9.07
C HIS A 116 13.25 2.11 -10.49
N TYR A 117 13.50 3.42 -10.65
CA TYR A 117 13.48 4.06 -11.99
C TYR A 117 14.83 4.00 -12.72
N GLY A 118 15.82 3.34 -12.13
CA GLY A 118 17.14 3.16 -12.71
C GLY A 118 17.80 4.49 -13.03
N ALA A 119 18.46 4.58 -14.19
CA ALA A 119 19.15 5.78 -14.66
C ALA A 119 18.23 7.01 -14.80
N LEU A 120 16.91 6.86 -14.73
CA LEU A 120 15.98 7.99 -14.77
C LEU A 120 15.83 8.70 -13.42
N GLN A 121 16.25 8.11 -12.31
CA GLN A 121 16.13 8.74 -10.99
C GLN A 121 16.78 10.13 -10.98
N GLY A 122 16.04 11.13 -10.53
CA GLY A 122 16.48 12.53 -10.48
C GLY A 122 16.22 13.34 -11.75
N LEU A 123 15.98 12.70 -12.90
CA LEU A 123 15.72 13.41 -14.16
C LEU A 123 14.31 14.02 -14.17
N ASP A 124 14.18 15.21 -14.77
CA ASP A 124 12.88 15.80 -15.08
C ASP A 124 12.18 15.01 -16.19
N LYS A 125 10.86 14.78 -16.03
CA LYS A 125 10.08 13.97 -16.96
C LYS A 125 9.86 14.65 -18.30
N ALA A 126 9.68 15.96 -18.33
CA ALA A 126 9.45 16.73 -19.56
C ALA A 126 10.73 16.79 -20.39
N GLU A 127 11.86 17.10 -19.75
CA GLU A 127 13.18 17.10 -20.40
C GLU A 127 13.56 15.70 -20.92
N THR A 128 13.27 14.65 -20.13
CA THR A 128 13.46 13.26 -20.58
C THR A 128 12.60 12.94 -21.80
N LYS A 129 11.33 13.39 -21.82
CA LYS A 129 10.42 13.19 -22.95
C LYS A 129 10.90 13.94 -24.20
N GLU A 130 11.40 15.16 -24.06
CA GLU A 130 11.97 15.94 -25.16
C GLU A 130 13.20 15.24 -25.75
N LYS A 131 14.08 14.73 -24.89
CA LYS A 131 15.34 14.09 -25.29
C LYS A 131 15.15 12.72 -25.96
N TYR A 132 14.28 11.87 -25.43
CA TYR A 132 14.12 10.49 -25.87
C TYR A 132 12.87 10.23 -26.72
N GLY A 133 11.99 11.23 -26.86
CA GLY A 133 10.72 11.11 -27.56
C GLY A 133 9.61 10.49 -26.71
N ASN A 134 8.37 10.72 -27.14
CA ASN A 134 7.17 10.30 -26.42
C ASN A 134 7.05 8.78 -26.26
N ASP A 135 7.38 8.02 -27.30
CA ASP A 135 7.20 6.56 -27.30
C ASP A 135 8.14 5.89 -26.29
N GLN A 136 9.41 6.29 -26.26
CA GLN A 136 10.39 5.80 -25.29
C GLN A 136 10.04 6.22 -23.86
N PHE A 137 9.61 7.48 -23.68
CA PHE A 137 9.14 7.99 -22.39
C PHE A 137 7.95 7.18 -21.87
N MET A 138 6.96 6.90 -22.72
CA MET A 138 5.79 6.10 -22.37
C MET A 138 6.15 4.64 -22.10
N ALA A 139 7.08 4.07 -22.86
CA ALA A 139 7.60 2.73 -22.60
C ALA A 139 8.20 2.63 -21.19
N TRP A 140 9.13 3.51 -20.81
CA TRP A 140 9.70 3.50 -19.45
C TRP A 140 8.67 3.81 -18.35
N ARG A 141 7.73 4.73 -18.62
CA ARG A 141 6.75 5.15 -17.62
C ARG A 141 5.65 4.13 -17.40
N ARG A 142 5.21 3.42 -18.44
CA ARG A 142 3.94 2.66 -18.43
C ARG A 142 4.05 1.22 -18.93
N SER A 143 5.14 0.82 -19.59
CA SER A 143 5.33 -0.60 -19.96
C SER A 143 5.28 -1.49 -18.72
N TYR A 144 4.65 -2.65 -18.90
CA TYR A 144 4.54 -3.65 -17.85
C TYR A 144 5.88 -4.35 -17.61
N ASP A 145 6.59 -4.73 -18.67
CA ASP A 145 7.73 -5.65 -18.65
C ASP A 145 9.06 -5.02 -19.10
N THR A 146 9.04 -3.77 -19.54
CA THR A 146 10.24 -3.07 -20.05
C THR A 146 10.77 -2.09 -19.00
N PRO A 147 11.91 -2.39 -18.35
CA PRO A 147 12.48 -1.50 -17.36
C PRO A 147 13.18 -0.29 -18.00
N PRO A 148 13.34 0.82 -17.26
CA PRO A 148 14.33 1.86 -17.59
C PRO A 148 15.76 1.31 -17.63
N PRO A 149 16.74 2.07 -18.18
CA PRO A 149 18.15 1.67 -18.11
C PRO A 149 18.62 1.51 -16.66
N GLU A 150 19.56 0.59 -16.44
CA GLU A 150 20.16 0.36 -15.12
C GLU A 150 20.91 1.58 -14.60
N LEU A 151 20.84 1.80 -13.28
CA LEU A 151 21.61 2.81 -12.58
C LEU A 151 22.95 2.21 -12.11
N GLU A 152 24.04 2.93 -12.36
CA GLU A 152 25.36 2.56 -11.84
C GLU A 152 25.42 2.71 -10.31
N ASP A 153 26.16 1.82 -9.65
CA ASP A 153 26.21 1.75 -8.18
C ASP A 153 26.82 3.01 -7.54
N ASP A 154 27.72 3.72 -8.24
CA ASP A 154 28.39 4.95 -7.79
C ASP A 154 27.64 6.25 -8.16
N SER A 155 26.48 6.14 -8.80
CA SER A 155 25.65 7.30 -9.15
C SER A 155 25.10 8.01 -7.90
N GLU A 156 24.96 9.35 -7.98
CA GLU A 156 24.43 10.21 -6.91
C GLU A 156 23.09 9.68 -6.34
N TYR A 157 22.23 9.15 -7.20
CA TYR A 157 20.89 8.69 -6.84
C TYR A 157 20.80 7.17 -6.67
N SER A 158 21.94 6.47 -6.59
CA SER A 158 21.98 5.05 -6.32
C SER A 158 21.60 4.74 -4.88
N GLN A 159 21.03 3.55 -4.67
CA GLN A 159 20.78 2.99 -3.34
C GLN A 159 21.83 1.93 -2.97
N ALA A 160 22.83 1.70 -3.84
CA ALA A 160 23.94 0.83 -3.53
C ALA A 160 24.67 1.31 -2.28
N GLY A 161 24.90 0.40 -1.33
CA GLY A 161 25.52 0.73 -0.05
C GLY A 161 24.63 1.43 0.98
N ASP A 162 23.36 1.73 0.67
CA ASP A 162 22.42 2.24 1.70
C ASP A 162 22.18 1.12 2.74
N PRO A 163 22.45 1.38 4.04
CA PRO A 163 22.34 0.37 5.10
C PRO A 163 20.94 -0.23 5.22
N ARG A 164 19.88 0.46 4.76
CA ARG A 164 18.50 -0.07 4.79
C ARG A 164 18.32 -1.30 3.89
N TYR A 165 19.21 -1.50 2.91
CA TYR A 165 19.15 -2.59 1.93
C TYR A 165 20.27 -3.62 2.10
N ALA A 166 21.11 -3.51 3.14
CA ALA A 166 22.27 -4.37 3.33
C ALA A 166 21.95 -5.88 3.46
N GLY A 167 20.72 -6.23 3.85
CA GLY A 167 20.25 -7.62 3.95
C GLY A 167 19.56 -8.16 2.70
N ILE A 168 19.53 -7.40 1.60
CA ILE A 168 18.87 -7.80 0.35
C ILE A 168 19.92 -8.34 -0.61
N GLU A 169 19.73 -9.57 -1.06
CA GLU A 169 20.54 -10.15 -2.12
C GLU A 169 20.17 -9.48 -3.46
N ASN A 170 21.14 -8.82 -4.10
CA ASN A 170 21.00 -8.13 -5.38
C ASN A 170 19.83 -7.10 -5.42
N PRO A 171 19.91 -5.98 -4.67
CA PRO A 171 18.92 -4.92 -4.80
C PRO A 171 18.85 -4.41 -6.25
N PRO A 172 17.66 -4.01 -6.73
CA PRO A 172 17.47 -3.68 -8.13
C PRO A 172 18.22 -2.40 -8.53
N ARG A 173 18.86 -2.43 -9.69
CA ARG A 173 19.38 -1.23 -10.37
C ARG A 173 18.35 -0.58 -11.29
N THR A 174 17.26 -1.27 -11.59
CA THR A 174 16.11 -0.81 -12.36
C THR A 174 14.96 -1.80 -12.16
N GLU A 175 13.72 -1.36 -12.36
CA GLU A 175 12.54 -2.22 -12.31
C GLU A 175 11.53 -1.79 -13.37
N CYS A 176 10.86 -2.76 -13.99
CA CYS A 176 9.57 -2.56 -14.64
C CYS A 176 8.43 -2.83 -13.64
N LEU A 177 7.15 -2.75 -14.08
CA LEU A 177 6.03 -3.04 -13.17
C LEU A 177 5.96 -4.54 -12.82
N LEU A 178 6.31 -5.43 -13.75
CA LEU A 178 6.37 -6.87 -13.53
C LEU A 178 7.38 -7.23 -12.42
N ASP A 179 8.52 -6.54 -12.31
CA ASP A 179 9.48 -6.79 -11.23
C ASP A 179 8.90 -6.41 -9.87
N VAL A 180 8.15 -5.30 -9.81
CA VAL A 180 7.41 -4.89 -8.61
C VAL A 180 6.35 -5.93 -8.24
N VAL A 181 5.62 -6.49 -9.21
CA VAL A 181 4.67 -7.59 -9.00
C VAL A 181 5.39 -8.81 -8.40
N LYS A 182 6.52 -9.23 -8.99
CA LYS A 182 7.29 -10.39 -8.54
C LYS A 182 7.80 -10.27 -7.11
N ARG A 183 8.14 -9.06 -6.63
CA ARG A 183 8.57 -8.88 -5.23
C ARG A 183 7.42 -8.63 -4.27
N PHE A 184 6.36 -7.92 -4.68
CA PHE A 184 5.32 -7.50 -3.74
C PHE A 184 4.20 -8.53 -3.58
N VAL A 185 3.71 -9.13 -4.67
CA VAL A 185 2.58 -10.07 -4.59
C VAL A 185 2.90 -11.29 -3.72
N PRO A 186 4.08 -11.94 -3.83
CA PRO A 186 4.41 -13.03 -2.90
C PRO A 186 4.44 -12.59 -1.44
N TYR A 187 4.95 -11.40 -1.14
CA TYR A 187 4.92 -10.85 0.21
C TYR A 187 3.49 -10.60 0.71
N PHE A 188 2.63 -10.02 -0.13
CA PHE A 188 1.22 -9.85 0.19
C PHE A 188 0.55 -11.20 0.50
N THR A 189 0.75 -12.22 -0.34
CA THR A 189 0.13 -13.53 -0.18
C THR A 189 0.55 -14.23 1.12
N VAL A 190 1.82 -14.13 1.53
CA VAL A 190 2.32 -14.87 2.71
C VAL A 190 2.14 -14.10 4.02
N GLU A 191 2.17 -12.77 3.99
CA GLU A 191 2.21 -11.95 5.21
C GLU A 191 0.91 -11.17 5.44
N ILE A 192 0.31 -10.60 4.40
CA ILE A 192 -0.84 -9.70 4.52
C ILE A 192 -2.17 -10.43 4.35
N LEU A 193 -2.29 -11.29 3.34
CA LEU A 193 -3.51 -12.02 3.01
C LEU A 193 -4.04 -12.87 4.17
N PRO A 194 -3.22 -13.62 4.93
CA PRO A 194 -3.72 -14.43 6.05
C PRO A 194 -4.39 -13.59 7.15
N ARG A 195 -3.96 -12.33 7.33
CA ARG A 195 -4.61 -11.40 8.26
C ARG A 195 -6.00 -11.00 7.77
N LEU A 196 -6.10 -10.69 6.48
CA LEU A 196 -7.38 -10.36 5.84
C LEU A 196 -8.36 -11.54 5.90
N GLU A 197 -7.91 -12.76 5.62
CA GLU A 197 -8.71 -13.99 5.76
C GLU A 197 -9.21 -14.20 7.20
N SER A 198 -8.41 -13.77 8.19
CA SER A 198 -8.77 -13.80 9.60
C SER A 198 -9.74 -12.68 10.04
N GLY A 199 -10.10 -11.78 9.13
CA GLY A 199 -11.04 -10.67 9.38
C GLY A 199 -10.39 -9.39 9.89
N GLU A 200 -9.05 -9.27 9.87
CA GLU A 200 -8.35 -8.05 10.31
C GLU A 200 -8.59 -6.86 9.35
N THR A 201 -8.53 -5.65 9.89
CA THR A 201 -8.41 -4.41 9.10
C THR A 201 -6.93 -4.06 8.98
N VAL A 202 -6.39 -4.20 7.76
CA VAL A 202 -4.98 -3.95 7.43
C VAL A 202 -4.86 -2.66 6.63
N MET A 203 -3.95 -1.78 7.03
CA MET A 203 -3.57 -0.61 6.24
C MET A 203 -2.25 -0.85 5.51
N VAL A 204 -2.19 -0.50 4.23
CA VAL A 204 -0.96 -0.50 3.42
C VAL A 204 -0.73 0.91 2.88
N ALA A 205 0.27 1.60 3.44
CA ALA A 205 0.67 2.92 2.95
C ALA A 205 1.94 2.80 2.09
N ALA A 206 1.82 3.02 0.78
CA ALA A 206 2.89 2.74 -0.17
C ALA A 206 2.91 3.73 -1.35
N HIS A 207 3.26 3.25 -2.55
CA HIS A 207 3.61 4.09 -3.71
C HIS A 207 2.75 3.75 -4.92
N GLY A 208 2.86 4.56 -5.97
CA GLY A 208 2.04 4.41 -7.17
C GLY A 208 2.18 3.02 -7.79
N ASN A 209 3.41 2.55 -8.08
CA ASN A 209 3.57 1.28 -8.78
C ASN A 209 3.42 0.05 -7.87
N SER A 210 3.81 0.12 -6.59
CA SER A 210 3.57 -0.99 -5.68
C SER A 210 2.08 -1.21 -5.44
N LEU A 211 1.29 -0.14 -5.26
CA LEU A 211 -0.15 -0.27 -5.14
C LEU A 211 -0.82 -0.69 -6.46
N ARG A 212 -0.35 -0.20 -7.62
CA ARG A 212 -0.83 -0.69 -8.94
C ARG A 212 -0.54 -2.18 -9.12
N ALA A 213 0.64 -2.65 -8.73
CA ALA A 213 0.98 -4.07 -8.79
C ALA A 213 0.04 -4.94 -7.95
N LEU A 214 -0.32 -4.48 -6.75
CA LEU A 214 -1.29 -5.18 -5.91
C LEU A 214 -2.71 -5.11 -6.47
N VAL A 215 -3.19 -3.94 -6.89
CA VAL A 215 -4.52 -3.79 -7.53
C VAL A 215 -4.63 -4.66 -8.78
N LYS A 216 -3.57 -4.74 -9.60
CA LYS A 216 -3.51 -5.66 -10.75
C LYS A 216 -3.81 -7.10 -10.33
N HIS A 217 -3.18 -7.55 -9.24
CA HIS A 217 -3.36 -8.90 -8.72
C HIS A 217 -4.77 -9.12 -8.15
N LEU A 218 -5.28 -8.17 -7.36
CA LEU A 218 -6.58 -8.25 -6.71
C LEU A 218 -7.74 -8.26 -7.71
N ASP A 219 -7.66 -7.43 -8.75
CA ASP A 219 -8.72 -7.26 -9.76
C ASP A 219 -8.46 -8.05 -11.04
N ASN A 220 -7.40 -8.87 -11.08
CA ASN A 220 -6.98 -9.64 -12.25
C ASN A 220 -6.89 -8.79 -13.54
N ILE A 221 -6.31 -7.59 -13.41
CA ILE A 221 -6.14 -6.65 -14.54
C ILE A 221 -5.09 -7.21 -15.50
N SER A 222 -5.35 -7.13 -16.79
CA SER A 222 -4.45 -7.56 -17.86
C SER A 222 -3.14 -6.72 -17.88
N ASP A 223 -2.13 -7.22 -18.58
CA ASP A 223 -0.85 -6.50 -18.75
C ASP A 223 -1.02 -5.28 -19.68
N GLU A 224 -2.03 -5.32 -20.55
CA GLU A 224 -2.42 -4.24 -21.44
C GLU A 224 -3.15 -3.13 -20.69
N ASP A 225 -4.12 -3.47 -19.84
CA ASP A 225 -5.00 -2.51 -19.17
C ASP A 225 -4.31 -1.82 -17.97
N ILE A 226 -3.35 -2.50 -17.33
CA ILE A 226 -2.69 -1.96 -16.13
C ILE A 226 -1.98 -0.63 -16.40
N ALA A 227 -1.54 -0.38 -17.64
CA ALA A 227 -0.93 0.89 -18.05
C ALA A 227 -1.85 2.09 -17.80
N GLY A 228 -3.17 1.91 -17.96
CA GLY A 228 -4.21 2.92 -17.78
C GLY A 228 -4.57 3.21 -16.31
N LEU A 229 -4.26 2.31 -15.39
CA LEU A 229 -4.58 2.48 -13.97
C LEU A 229 -3.74 3.60 -13.34
N ASN A 230 -4.41 4.56 -12.71
CA ASN A 230 -3.80 5.65 -11.96
C ASN A 230 -4.38 5.71 -10.55
N ILE A 231 -3.54 5.53 -9.54
CA ILE A 231 -3.94 5.65 -8.13
C ILE A 231 -3.64 7.08 -7.66
N PRO A 232 -4.62 7.86 -7.19
CA PRO A 232 -4.43 9.24 -6.71
C PRO A 232 -3.56 9.26 -5.45
N THR A 233 -2.92 10.39 -5.15
CA THR A 233 -2.18 10.59 -3.90
C THR A 233 -3.13 10.88 -2.74
N GLY A 234 -2.88 10.31 -1.56
CA GLY A 234 -3.56 10.72 -0.33
C GLY A 234 -5.04 10.33 -0.18
N ILE A 235 -5.63 9.61 -1.13
CA ILE A 235 -7.04 9.15 -1.01
C ILE A 235 -7.05 7.65 -0.70
N PRO A 236 -7.60 7.22 0.47
CA PRO A 236 -7.70 5.80 0.81
C PRO A 236 -8.61 5.03 -0.16
N LEU A 237 -8.14 3.86 -0.59
CA LEU A 237 -8.86 2.88 -1.41
C LEU A 237 -9.11 1.61 -0.60
N VAL A 238 -10.37 1.20 -0.47
CA VAL A 238 -10.78 0.12 0.43
C VAL A 238 -11.17 -1.13 -0.36
N TYR A 239 -10.52 -2.24 -0.05
CA TYR A 239 -10.92 -3.58 -0.49
C TYR A 239 -11.48 -4.38 0.68
N ARG A 240 -12.44 -5.26 0.40
CA ARG A 240 -13.12 -6.15 1.32
C ARG A 240 -12.89 -7.58 0.89
N PHE A 241 -12.53 -8.43 1.84
CA PHE A 241 -12.15 -9.82 1.61
C PHE A 241 -13.17 -10.76 2.27
N ALA A 242 -13.45 -11.88 1.61
CA ALA A 242 -14.11 -13.01 2.25
C ALA A 242 -13.08 -13.86 3.02
N ALA A 243 -13.56 -14.78 3.85
CA ALA A 243 -12.71 -15.66 4.67
C ALA A 243 -11.82 -16.61 3.85
N ASP A 244 -12.11 -16.81 2.57
CA ASP A 244 -11.31 -17.60 1.63
C ASP A 244 -10.25 -16.75 0.86
N GLY A 245 -10.10 -15.48 1.23
CA GLY A 245 -9.14 -14.56 0.63
C GLY A 245 -9.63 -13.91 -0.67
N SER A 246 -10.84 -14.21 -1.13
CA SER A 246 -11.40 -13.59 -2.34
C SER A 246 -11.86 -12.15 -2.08
N VAL A 247 -11.64 -11.27 -3.08
CA VAL A 247 -12.13 -9.89 -3.05
C VAL A 247 -13.63 -9.86 -3.30
N THR A 248 -14.37 -9.19 -2.43
CA THR A 248 -15.84 -9.06 -2.49
C THR A 248 -16.33 -7.76 -3.12
N ASN A 249 -15.43 -6.80 -3.35
CA ASN A 249 -15.71 -5.52 -4.03
C ASN A 249 -14.60 -5.21 -5.07
N PRO A 250 -14.61 -5.88 -6.24
CA PRO A 250 -13.62 -5.62 -7.30
C PRO A 250 -13.54 -4.14 -7.67
N GLY A 251 -12.32 -3.64 -7.88
CA GLY A 251 -12.02 -2.22 -8.10
C GLY A 251 -11.87 -1.39 -6.82
N GLY A 252 -12.26 -1.95 -5.67
CA GLY A 252 -12.27 -1.27 -4.38
C GLY A 252 -13.23 -0.07 -4.33
N GLU A 253 -13.22 0.62 -3.19
CA GLU A 253 -14.00 1.83 -2.96
C GLU A 253 -13.10 2.95 -2.41
N TYR A 254 -13.01 4.07 -3.12
CA TYR A 254 -12.33 5.26 -2.59
C TYR A 254 -13.20 5.95 -1.55
N LEU A 255 -12.61 6.37 -0.43
CA LEU A 255 -13.34 7.09 0.62
C LEU A 255 -13.72 8.53 0.22
N ASP A 256 -13.12 9.07 -0.84
CA ASP A 256 -13.53 10.30 -1.52
C ASP A 256 -13.46 10.08 -3.04
N PRO A 257 -14.54 9.57 -3.66
CA PRO A 257 -14.53 9.23 -5.09
C PRO A 257 -14.28 10.44 -6.01
N ALA A 258 -14.80 11.62 -5.64
CA ALA A 258 -14.63 12.83 -6.45
C ALA A 258 -13.18 13.32 -6.44
N ALA A 259 -12.55 13.34 -5.26
CA ALA A 259 -11.12 13.66 -5.16
C ALA A 259 -10.26 12.58 -5.82
N ALA A 260 -10.65 11.32 -5.75
CA ALA A 260 -9.94 10.22 -6.39
C ALA A 260 -9.93 10.35 -7.92
N GLU A 261 -11.08 10.68 -8.54
CA GLU A 261 -11.18 10.90 -9.99
C GLU A 261 -10.29 12.07 -10.44
N ALA A 262 -10.39 13.21 -9.76
CA ALA A 262 -9.57 14.39 -10.05
C ALA A 262 -8.07 14.10 -9.87
N GLY A 263 -7.69 13.40 -8.80
CA GLY A 263 -6.32 13.01 -8.52
C GLY A 263 -5.76 12.01 -9.54
N ALA A 264 -6.55 11.03 -9.97
CA ALA A 264 -6.15 10.07 -11.00
C ALA A 264 -5.87 10.76 -12.35
N ALA A 265 -6.72 11.72 -12.73
CA ALA A 265 -6.52 12.54 -13.92
C ALA A 265 -5.22 13.38 -13.83
N ALA A 266 -4.94 13.97 -12.66
CA ALA A 266 -3.71 14.73 -12.43
C ALA A 266 -2.45 13.85 -12.56
N VAL A 267 -2.50 12.60 -12.08
CA VAL A 267 -1.40 11.63 -12.23
C VAL A 267 -1.21 11.26 -13.70
N ALA A 268 -2.29 11.04 -14.45
CA ALA A 268 -2.21 10.73 -15.88
C ALA A 268 -1.47 11.85 -16.65
N ALA A 269 -1.80 13.11 -16.34
CA ALA A 269 -1.27 14.31 -17.01
C ALA A 269 0.21 14.64 -16.73
N GLN A 270 0.88 13.97 -15.77
CA GLN A 270 2.31 14.22 -15.49
C GLN A 270 3.20 13.92 -16.71
N GLY A 271 4.25 14.73 -16.92
CA GLY A 271 5.10 14.68 -18.11
C GLY A 271 4.49 15.33 -19.37
N GLY A 272 3.37 16.05 -19.21
CA GLY A 272 2.71 16.82 -20.27
C GLY A 272 2.93 18.33 -20.22
N LYS A 273 3.64 18.83 -19.20
CA LYS A 273 4.01 20.25 -19.06
C LYS A 273 5.48 20.42 -19.37
#